data_AF-A0A261U3E8-F1
#
_entry.id   AF-A0A261U3E8-F1
#
_cell.length_a   1.000
_cell.length_b   1.000
_cell.length_c   1.000
_cell.angle_alpha   90.00
_cell.angle_beta   90.00
_cell.angle_gamma   90.00
#
_symmetry.space_group_name_H-M   'P 1'
#
loop_
_entity.id
_entity.type
_entity.pdbx_description
1 polymer ?
#
loop_
_entity_poly.entity_id
_entity_poly.type
_entity_poly.pdbx_seq_one_letter_code
_entity_poly.pdbx_strand_id
1 'polypeptide(L)' 'MKTQISFKRTDGSDGVALVDGAISDLVHAKRELAHAKSLPVVETNDGQSEDIDARLRNGGVDPNSVEFLHISE' A
#
# COMPACT_ATOMS: atom_id res chain seq x y z
N MET A 1 8.88 -15.94 -2.65
CA MET A 1 7.74 -15.79 -1.71
C MET A 1 6.94 -14.60 -2.19
N LYS A 2 5.62 -14.75 -2.32
CA LYS A 2 4.74 -13.64 -2.71
C LYS A 2 3.96 -13.15 -1.49
N THR A 3 3.52 -11.91 -1.55
CA THR A 3 2.58 -11.37 -0.57
C THR A 3 1.36 -10.84 -1.30
N GLN A 4 0.19 -11.27 -0.85
CA GLN A 4 -1.07 -10.69 -1.29
C GLN A 4 -1.44 -9.54 -0.36
N ILE A 5 -1.70 -8.37 -0.92
CA ILE A 5 -2.16 -7.18 -0.20
C ILE A 5 -3.61 -6.94 -0.58
N SER A 6 -4.51 -7.04 0.39
CA SER A 6 -5.93 -6.69 0.25
C SER A 6 -6.14 -5.28 0.78
N PHE A 7 -6.95 -4.48 0.10
CA PHE A 7 -7.25 -3.10 0.50
C PHE A 7 -8.65 -2.69 0.05
N LYS A 8 -9.24 -1.72 0.74
CA LYS A 8 -10.44 -1.03 0.24
C LYS A 8 -10.08 0.24 -0.49
N ARG A 9 -10.87 0.58 -1.50
CA ARG A 9 -10.80 1.86 -2.19
C ARG A 9 -11.68 2.88 -1.51
N THR A 10 -11.34 4.15 -1.70
CA THR A 10 -12.15 5.28 -1.21
C THR A 10 -13.53 5.36 -1.86
N ASP A 11 -13.68 4.72 -3.03
CA ASP A 11 -14.95 4.53 -3.75
C ASP A 11 -15.82 3.41 -3.15
N GLY A 12 -15.32 2.67 -2.15
CA GLY A 12 -16.03 1.57 -1.50
C GLY A 12 -15.82 0.21 -2.15
N SER A 13 -15.12 0.15 -3.29
CA SER A 13 -14.74 -1.08 -3.96
C SER A 13 -13.52 -1.76 -3.31
N ASP A 14 -13.51 -3.09 -3.29
CA ASP A 14 -12.37 -3.86 -2.79
C ASP A 14 -11.26 -3.99 -3.85
N GLY A 15 -10.02 -4.13 -3.41
CA GLY A 15 -8.85 -4.28 -4.26
C GLY A 15 -7.86 -5.27 -3.69
N VAL A 16 -7.15 -5.96 -4.59
CA VAL A 16 -6.07 -6.88 -4.24
C VAL A 16 -4.86 -6.57 -5.12
N ALA A 17 -3.68 -6.55 -4.52
CA ALA A 17 -2.40 -6.44 -5.20
C ALA A 17 -1.51 -7.62 -4.82
N LEU A 18 -0.81 -8.19 -5.79
CA LEU A 18 0.20 -9.20 -5.55
C LEU A 18 1.56 -8.52 -5.64
N VAL A 19 2.35 -8.60 -4.58
CA VAL A 19 3.70 -8.08 -4.54
C VAL A 19 4.68 -9.22 -4.35
N ASP A 20 5.88 -9.06 -4.92
CA ASP A 20 6.94 -10.03 -4.79
C ASP A 20 7.80 -9.69 -3.57
N GLY A 21 8.16 -10.71 -2.79
CA GLY A 21 8.91 -10.54 -1.55
C GLY A 21 8.08 -10.67 -0.27
N ALA A 22 8.78 -10.70 0.85
CA ALA A 22 8.20 -10.84 2.19
C ALA A 22 7.96 -9.45 2.80
N ILE A 23 6.69 -9.14 3.06
CA ILE A 23 6.31 -7.93 3.79
C ILE A 23 6.38 -8.19 5.30
N SER A 24 7.26 -7.51 6.01
CA SER A 24 7.41 -7.72 7.46
C SER A 24 6.44 -6.89 8.32
N ASP A 25 5.90 -5.80 7.78
CA ASP A 25 5.07 -4.85 8.52
C ASP A 25 4.05 -4.14 7.61
N LEU A 26 2.98 -3.63 8.20
CA LEU A 26 1.91 -2.91 7.52
C LEU A 26 2.41 -1.65 6.79
N VAL A 27 3.40 -0.94 7.31
CA VAL A 27 4.04 0.21 6.62
C VAL A 27 4.76 -0.25 5.35
N HIS A 28 5.44 -1.40 5.41
CA HIS A 28 6.08 -1.97 4.22
C HIS A 28 5.03 -2.41 3.19
N ALA A 29 3.91 -3.00 3.65
CA ALA A 29 2.79 -3.35 2.78
C ALA A 29 2.22 -2.14 2.03
N LYS A 30 1.97 -1.06 2.77
CA LYS A 30 1.43 0.19 2.20
C LYS A 30 2.37 0.80 1.16
N ARG A 31 3.69 0.79 1.43
CA ARG A 31 4.70 1.27 0.48
C ARG A 31 4.73 0.42 -0.79
N GLU A 32 4.77 -0.90 -0.64
CA GLU A 32 4.77 -1.82 -1.78
C GLU A 32 3.48 -1.72 -2.60
N LEU A 33 2.33 -1.55 -1.95
CA LEU A 33 1.06 -1.30 -2.61
C LEU A 33 1.08 0.01 -3.41
N ALA A 34 1.60 1.09 -2.82
CA ALA A 34 1.72 2.38 -3.49
C ALA A 34 2.67 2.30 -4.69
N HIS A 35 3.76 1.54 -4.57
CA HIS A 35 4.71 1.29 -5.66
C HIS A 35 4.10 0.42 -6.77
N ALA A 36 3.42 -0.68 -6.43
CA ALA A 36 2.72 -1.55 -7.38
C ALA A 36 1.64 -0.81 -8.18
N LYS A 37 0.99 0.19 -7.55
CA LYS A 37 0.02 1.07 -8.21
C LYS A 37 0.65 2.26 -8.95
N SER A 38 1.99 2.40 -8.93
CA SER A 38 2.72 3.54 -9.48
C SER A 38 2.15 4.89 -9.01
N LEU A 39 1.72 4.96 -7.75
CA LEU A 39 1.20 6.21 -7.19
C LEU A 39 2.36 7.22 -7.06
N PRO A 40 2.17 8.49 -7.41
CA PRO A 40 3.23 9.49 -7.26
C PRO A 40 3.63 9.62 -5.79
N VAL A 41 4.93 9.76 -5.52
CA VAL A 41 5.43 10.04 -4.18
C VAL A 41 4.92 11.42 -3.78
N VAL A 42 4.22 11.51 -2.65
CA VAL A 42 3.79 12.79 -2.08
C VAL A 42 4.91 13.25 -1.16
N GLU A 43 5.81 14.09 -1.69
CA GLU A 43 6.81 14.75 -0.86
C GLU A 43 6.11 15.77 0.04
N THR A 44 6.05 15.47 1.33
CA THR A 44 5.62 16.44 2.34
C THR A 44 6.72 17.51 2.43
N ASN A 45 6.33 18.79 2.37
CA ASN A 45 7.24 19.94 2.34
C ASN A 45 8.09 20.11 3.61
N ASP A 46 8.02 19.20 4.58
CA ASP A 46 8.61 19.33 5.91
C ASP A 46 9.84 18.43 6.14
N GLY A 47 10.38 17.76 5.09
CA GLY A 47 11.57 16.92 5.23
C GLY A 47 11.41 15.72 6.18
N GLN A 48 10.19 15.49 6.68
CA GLN A 48 9.81 14.39 7.54
C GLN A 48 9.01 13.37 6.73
N SER A 49 9.56 12.17 6.64
CA SER A 49 8.92 10.89 6.29
C SER A 49 7.75 10.95 5.31
N GLU A 50 7.96 10.40 4.10
CA GLU A 50 6.90 10.15 3.10
C GLU A 50 5.59 9.70 3.77
N ASP A 51 4.53 10.49 3.61
CA ASP A 51 3.21 10.15 4.14
C ASP A 51 2.55 9.12 3.19
N ILE A 52 2.92 7.86 3.37
CA ILE A 52 2.44 6.74 2.55
C ILE A 52 0.91 6.64 2.62
N ASP A 53 0.32 7.00 3.76
CA ASP A 53 -1.13 6.99 3.95
C ASP A 53 -1.83 8.06 3.08
N ALA A 54 -1.28 9.27 2.99
CA ALA A 54 -1.74 10.30 2.07
C ALA A 54 -1.51 9.89 0.62
N ARG A 55 -0.39 9.23 0.30
CA ARG A 55 -0.11 8.70 -1.04
C ARG A 55 -1.15 7.67 -1.47
N LEU A 56 -1.48 6.71 -0.60
CA LEU A 56 -2.52 5.72 -0.83
C LEU A 56 -3.90 6.37 -0.99
N ARG A 57 -4.27 7.32 -0.12
CA ARG A 57 -5.53 8.06 -0.24
C ARG A 57 -5.65 8.82 -1.55
N ASN A 58 -4.58 9.49 -2.00
CA ASN A 58 -4.54 10.15 -3.31
C ASN A 58 -4.70 9.14 -4.46
N GLY A 59 -4.20 7.91 -4.29
CA GLY A 59 -4.43 6.80 -5.22
C GLY A 59 -5.81 6.14 -5.13
N GLY A 60 -6.71 6.69 -4.31
CA GLY A 60 -8.05 6.14 -4.08
C GLY A 60 -8.06 4.85 -3.26
N VAL A 61 -7.06 4.66 -2.39
CA VAL A 61 -6.95 3.52 -1.47
C VAL A 61 -7.12 3.99 -0.03
N ASP A 62 -7.92 3.28 0.74
CA ASP A 62 -8.03 3.50 2.18
C ASP A 62 -6.85 2.82 2.91
N PRO A 63 -5.97 3.59 3.57
CA PRO A 63 -4.78 3.06 4.21
C PRO A 63 -5.07 2.23 5.47
N ASN A 64 -6.22 2.45 6.11
CA ASN A 64 -6.59 1.71 7.33
C ASN A 64 -7.14 0.31 7.02
N SER A 65 -7.62 0.11 5.79
CA SER A 65 -8.13 -1.16 5.29
C SER A 65 -7.06 -2.04 4.62
N VAL A 66 -5.78 -1.67 4.72
CA VAL A 66 -4.68 -2.43 4.09
C VAL A 66 -4.31 -3.62 4.97
N GLU A 67 -4.44 -4.82 4.41
CA GLU A 67 -4.07 -6.09 5.03
C GLU A 67 -3.12 -6.86 4.11
N PHE A 68 -2.18 -7.62 4.67
CA PHE A 68 -1.24 -8.42 3.89
C PHE A 68 -1.21 -9.88 4.36
N LEU A 69 -1.10 -10.79 3.39
CA LEU A 69 -1.04 -12.23 3.60
C LEU A 69 0.17 -12.80 2.85
N HIS A 70 1.07 -13.47 3.57
CA HIS A 70 2.18 -14.19 2.95
C HIS A 70 1.68 -15.45 2.26
N ILE A 71 1.96 -15.55 0.97
CA ILE A 71 1.71 -16.73 0.15
C ILE A 71 3.06 -17.34 -0.22
N SER A 72 3.44 -18.36 0.54
CA SER A 72 4.59 -19.20 0.26
C SER A 72 4.21 -20.22 -0.81
N GLU A 73 5.01 -20.32 -1.86
CA GLU A 73 5.01 -21.42 -2.84
C GLU A 73 6.11 -22.41 -2.45
#